data_AF-J3NQA5-F1
#
_entry.id   AF-J3NQA5-F1
#
_cell.length_a   1.000
_cell.length_b   1.000
_cell.length_c   1.000
_cell.angle_alpha   90.00
_cell.angle_beta   90.00
_cell.angle_gamma   90.00
#
_symmetry.space_group_name_H-M   'P 1'
#
loop_
_entity.id
_entity.type
_entity.pdbx_description
1 polymer ?
#
loop_
_entity_poly.entity_id
_entity_poly.type
_entity_poly.pdbx_seq_one_letter_code
_entity_poly.pdbx_strand_id
1 'polypeptide(L)'
;MAPSLPHSYMVGDFDCNIGVEFEFVVQGLRGGRPPSLDLEAPDSEQDKRVQEVRHVLRKANIRCYPPISRDSPAYFDNDDWDRGSGLLSGFLDESARKQGFEIQVPGPQRKYQFWMPHPDLSVIPDRFQTMAGPADDTKPSQGCEISSRVMRASDAAGEVTRVLGALRSDMKVCNTTTAGLHLHMSEPPSGDSPGGTVRTLTTRRLISLLVMIEGSMYKLCDPERLMSAHCKPVTESVRAIAVRGDPAKPLSKLGRQHISAALKNVDKQTMAYIWDESITHVDIPYFVSAPALRVKPIGNSDPELASNAFDFEFRYLEGTLDPILTCQWARVCCALFRIAATYSTDMFRLKMLELDRIITPDHPAWHRESRIPLKTSSLRDFLAALGIDNPATYIFWLEKLIANEQAMIARPIVDGFLAPLSEQ
;
A
#
# COMPACT_ATOMS: atom_id res chain seq x y z
N MET A 1 24.89 -6.07 -18.59
CA MET A 1 24.83 -4.75 -17.93
C MET A 1 23.37 -4.32 -17.94
N ALA A 2 22.73 -4.16 -16.79
CA ALA A 2 21.38 -3.62 -16.75
C ALA A 2 21.43 -2.14 -17.17
N PRO A 3 20.54 -1.66 -18.04
CA PRO A 3 20.52 -0.25 -18.41
C PRO A 3 20.33 0.60 -17.16
N SER A 4 21.13 1.66 -17.03
CA SER A 4 20.98 2.68 -15.99
C SER A 4 19.66 3.41 -16.22
N LEU A 5 18.57 2.86 -15.73
CA LEU A 5 17.28 3.51 -15.70
C LEU A 5 17.38 4.72 -14.75
N PRO A 6 16.84 5.89 -15.13
CA PRO A 6 16.78 7.07 -14.26
C PRO A 6 15.70 6.83 -13.19
N HIS A 7 15.97 5.91 -12.26
CA HIS A 7 15.14 5.57 -11.11
C HIS A 7 15.20 6.62 -9.99
N SER A 8 15.73 7.81 -10.27
CA SER A 8 16.39 8.59 -9.23
C SER A 8 15.46 9.19 -8.19
N TYR A 9 14.13 9.21 -8.37
CA TYR A 9 13.25 9.61 -7.26
C TYR A 9 11.90 8.89 -7.28
N MET A 10 11.62 8.08 -6.26
CA MET A 10 10.28 7.53 -5.96
C MET A 10 9.28 8.63 -5.54
N VAL A 11 9.75 9.86 -5.39
CA VAL A 11 9.04 11.03 -4.92
C VAL A 11 9.46 12.26 -5.72
N GLY A 12 8.54 13.21 -5.93
CA GLY A 12 8.94 14.55 -6.37
C GLY A 12 9.60 15.32 -5.22
N ASP A 13 9.19 16.57 -5.01
CA ASP A 13 9.75 17.46 -3.98
C ASP A 13 9.26 17.18 -2.54
N PHE A 14 8.68 16.00 -2.29
CA PHE A 14 8.09 15.67 -1.00
C PHE A 14 8.60 14.35 -0.50
N ASP A 15 9.22 14.38 0.68
CA ASP A 15 9.85 13.22 1.27
C ASP A 15 9.13 12.86 2.56
N CYS A 16 8.49 11.68 2.56
CA CYS A 16 7.81 11.07 3.68
C CYS A 16 8.49 9.77 4.08
N ASN A 17 8.07 9.20 5.20
CA ASN A 17 8.45 7.83 5.53
C ASN A 17 7.55 6.87 4.73
N ILE A 18 8.16 5.86 4.13
CA ILE A 18 7.49 4.82 3.34
C ILE A 18 7.91 3.42 3.80
N GLY A 19 6.93 2.52 3.95
CA GLY A 19 7.09 1.07 3.99
C GLY A 19 6.39 0.46 2.78
N VAL A 20 6.91 -0.63 2.25
CA VAL A 20 6.36 -1.32 1.08
C VAL A 20 6.18 -2.79 1.40
N GLU A 21 4.98 -3.32 1.22
CA GLU A 21 4.71 -4.75 1.35
C GLU A 21 4.38 -5.34 -0.01
N PHE A 22 4.93 -6.52 -0.29
CA PHE A 22 4.62 -7.29 -1.48
C PHE A 22 4.10 -8.66 -1.07
N GLU A 23 2.92 -8.98 -1.55
CA GLU A 23 2.30 -10.29 -1.40
C GLU A 23 2.49 -11.07 -2.70
N PHE A 24 2.84 -12.36 -2.61
CA PHE A 24 3.03 -13.23 -3.77
C PHE A 24 3.06 -14.70 -3.36
N VAL A 25 2.91 -15.59 -4.35
CA VAL A 25 3.09 -17.04 -4.17
C VAL A 25 4.52 -17.42 -4.56
N VAL A 26 5.20 -18.16 -3.68
CA VAL A 26 6.55 -18.67 -3.92
C VAL A 26 6.53 -20.15 -4.27
N GLN A 27 6.88 -20.50 -5.50
CA GLN A 27 7.03 -21.91 -5.92
C GLN A 27 8.39 -22.50 -5.54
N GLY A 28 9.40 -21.64 -5.40
CA GLY A 28 10.74 -21.97 -4.97
C GLY A 28 11.84 -21.24 -5.71
N LEU A 29 13.09 -21.69 -5.55
CA LEU A 29 14.25 -21.10 -6.21
C LEU A 29 14.33 -21.47 -7.70
N ARG A 30 14.81 -20.53 -8.52
CA ARG A 30 15.26 -20.80 -9.89
C ARG A 30 16.59 -21.54 -9.81
N GLY A 31 16.69 -22.67 -10.51
CA GLY A 31 17.90 -23.50 -10.52
C GLY A 31 17.94 -24.65 -9.52
N GLY A 32 16.92 -24.84 -8.67
CA GLY A 32 16.79 -26.03 -7.82
C GLY A 32 17.03 -25.79 -6.33
N ARG A 33 17.46 -26.83 -5.60
CA ARG A 33 17.45 -26.86 -4.13
C ARG A 33 18.23 -25.68 -3.51
N PRO A 34 17.72 -25.10 -2.41
CA PRO A 34 18.48 -24.12 -1.63
C PRO A 34 19.79 -24.73 -1.13
N PRO A 35 20.85 -23.93 -0.90
CA PRO A 35 21.98 -24.38 -0.10
C PRO A 35 21.47 -24.86 1.27
N SER A 36 22.18 -25.78 1.92
CA SER A 36 21.79 -26.24 3.25
C SER A 36 21.64 -25.03 4.16
N LEU A 37 20.40 -24.74 4.54
CA LEU A 37 20.13 -23.70 5.50
C LEU A 37 20.61 -24.26 6.84
N ASP A 38 21.55 -23.58 7.50
CA ASP A 38 22.10 -23.97 8.81
C ASP A 38 21.08 -23.87 9.97
N LEU A 39 19.80 -23.75 9.65
CA LEU A 39 18.70 -23.68 10.60
C LEU A 39 18.04 -25.05 10.68
N GLU A 40 17.41 -25.33 11.82
CA GLU A 40 16.56 -26.51 11.99
C GLU A 40 15.62 -26.69 10.79
N ALA A 41 15.34 -27.96 10.44
CA ALA A 41 14.48 -28.26 9.31
C ALA A 41 13.15 -27.49 9.45
N PRO A 42 12.73 -26.73 8.42
CA PRO A 42 11.53 -25.92 8.51
C PRO A 42 10.32 -26.82 8.80
N ASP A 43 9.48 -26.39 9.73
CA ASP A 43 8.33 -27.18 10.21
C ASP A 43 7.20 -27.28 9.19
N SER A 44 7.17 -26.35 8.24
CA SER A 44 6.21 -26.31 7.15
C SER A 44 6.88 -25.97 5.82
N GLU A 45 6.22 -26.34 4.72
CA GLU A 45 6.65 -25.93 3.38
C GLU A 45 6.58 -24.40 3.22
N GLN A 46 5.69 -23.71 3.95
CA GLN A 46 5.60 -22.26 3.94
C GLN A 46 6.81 -21.62 4.63
N ASP A 47 7.23 -22.13 5.79
CA ASP A 47 8.44 -21.66 6.48
C ASP A 47 9.68 -21.84 5.61
N LYS A 48 9.76 -22.97 4.92
CA LYS A 48 10.82 -23.20 3.93
C LYS A 48 10.83 -22.14 2.84
N ARG A 49 9.67 -21.75 2.30
CA ARG A 49 9.58 -20.67 1.29
C ARG A 49 10.03 -19.33 1.83
N VAL A 50 9.63 -18.99 3.06
CA VAL A 50 10.10 -17.78 3.73
C VAL A 50 11.64 -17.81 3.91
N GLN A 51 12.22 -18.96 4.25
CA GLN A 51 13.68 -19.09 4.34
C GLN A 51 14.38 -18.97 2.97
N GLU A 52 13.78 -19.49 1.90
CA GLU A 52 14.29 -19.30 0.54
C GLU A 52 14.26 -17.82 0.13
N VAL A 53 13.19 -17.09 0.47
CA VAL A 53 13.13 -15.63 0.28
C VAL A 53 14.26 -14.94 1.06
N ARG A 54 14.44 -15.25 2.36
CA ARG A 54 15.56 -14.70 3.17
C ARG A 54 16.92 -14.99 2.54
N HIS A 55 17.10 -16.20 2.01
CA HIS A 55 18.34 -16.59 1.36
C HIS A 55 18.63 -15.70 0.14
N VAL A 56 17.64 -15.50 -0.74
CA VAL A 56 17.77 -14.64 -1.93
C VAL A 56 18.08 -13.20 -1.55
N LEU A 57 17.36 -12.66 -0.57
CA LEU A 57 17.60 -11.29 -0.09
C LEU A 57 19.01 -11.12 0.48
N ARG A 58 19.48 -12.06 1.31
CA ARG A 58 20.84 -12.03 1.87
C ARG A 58 21.91 -12.15 0.79
N LYS A 59 21.72 -13.02 -0.20
CA LYS A 59 22.62 -13.16 -1.35
C LYS A 59 22.73 -11.84 -2.14
N ALA A 60 21.65 -11.06 -2.17
CA ALA A 60 21.62 -9.72 -2.77
C ALA A 60 22.11 -8.60 -1.84
N ASN A 61 22.71 -8.94 -0.68
CA ASN A 61 23.16 -8.00 0.34
C ASN A 61 22.03 -7.06 0.83
N ILE A 62 20.82 -7.59 0.92
CA ILE A 62 19.67 -6.91 1.51
C ILE A 62 19.61 -7.24 3.00
N ARG A 63 19.36 -6.20 3.80
CA ARG A 63 19.27 -6.28 5.25
C ARG A 63 17.96 -6.96 5.62
N CYS A 64 18.04 -8.16 6.17
CA CYS A 64 16.86 -8.95 6.52
C CYS A 64 16.77 -9.16 8.01
N TYR A 65 15.54 -9.30 8.47
CA TYR A 65 15.26 -9.68 9.83
C TYR A 65 15.93 -11.03 10.12
N PRO A 66 16.69 -11.13 11.23
CA PRO A 66 17.41 -12.35 11.56
C PRO A 66 16.42 -13.52 11.74
N PRO A 67 16.83 -14.76 11.43
CA PRO A 67 15.99 -15.89 11.74
C PRO A 67 15.92 -16.01 13.27
N ILE A 68 14.71 -16.02 13.80
CA ILE A 68 14.49 -16.29 15.21
C ILE A 68 14.45 -17.82 15.33
N SER A 69 15.43 -18.41 16.02
CA SER A 69 15.34 -19.83 16.40
C SER A 69 14.17 -20.05 17.35
N ARG A 70 13.57 -21.24 17.35
CA ARG A 70 12.48 -21.57 18.30
C ARG A 70 12.86 -21.37 19.76
N ASP A 71 14.13 -21.61 20.08
CA ASP A 71 14.69 -21.41 21.42
C ASP A 71 14.99 -19.95 21.74
N SER A 72 14.83 -19.04 20.76
CA SER A 72 15.05 -17.62 20.99
C SER A 72 13.87 -17.05 21.80
N PRO A 73 14.14 -16.27 22.85
CA PRO A 73 13.11 -15.53 23.58
C PRO A 73 12.25 -14.62 22.68
N ALA A 74 12.73 -14.31 21.49
CA ALA A 74 12.03 -13.53 20.46
C ALA A 74 10.99 -14.34 19.65
N TYR A 75 10.91 -15.66 19.81
CA TYR A 75 9.96 -16.51 19.07
C TYR A 75 8.52 -16.42 19.60
N PHE A 76 8.34 -15.88 20.81
CA PHE A 76 7.04 -15.84 21.47
C PHE A 76 6.15 -14.71 20.94
N ASP A 77 5.14 -15.19 20.21
CA ASP A 77 3.82 -14.64 19.87
C ASP A 77 3.73 -13.30 19.12
N ASN A 78 3.14 -13.39 17.92
CA ASN A 78 3.00 -12.29 16.96
C ASN A 78 2.11 -11.13 17.47
N ASP A 79 1.42 -11.31 18.61
CA ASP A 79 0.42 -10.39 19.13
C ASP A 79 0.72 -9.82 20.53
N ASP A 80 1.78 -10.26 21.24
CA ASP A 80 2.08 -9.83 22.63
C ASP A 80 3.54 -9.31 22.80
N TRP A 81 4.05 -8.65 21.76
CA TRP A 81 5.44 -8.16 21.65
C TRP A 81 5.86 -7.07 22.63
N ASP A 82 4.91 -6.40 23.29
CA ASP A 82 5.22 -5.28 24.19
C ASP A 82 5.83 -5.74 25.54
N ARG A 83 5.75 -7.04 25.89
CA ARG A 83 6.21 -7.55 27.19
C ARG A 83 7.68 -8.03 27.23
N GLY A 84 8.37 -8.10 26.09
CA GLY A 84 9.75 -8.64 25.97
C GLY A 84 10.82 -7.65 25.46
N SER A 85 10.54 -6.35 25.50
CA SER A 85 11.18 -5.32 24.64
C SER A 85 12.70 -5.18 24.77
N GLY A 86 13.30 -5.40 25.94
CA GLY A 86 14.73 -5.18 26.17
C GLY A 86 15.66 -6.18 25.48
N LEU A 87 15.37 -7.48 25.59
CA LEU A 87 16.20 -8.54 25.00
C LEU A 87 16.09 -8.57 23.48
N LEU A 88 14.88 -8.40 22.95
CA LEU A 88 14.64 -8.31 21.51
C LEU A 88 15.34 -7.07 20.92
N SER A 89 15.25 -5.92 21.60
CA SER A 89 15.93 -4.70 21.19
C SER A 89 17.46 -4.90 21.08
N GLY A 90 18.08 -5.50 22.10
CA GLY A 90 19.52 -5.78 22.09
C GLY A 90 19.93 -6.74 20.97
N PHE A 91 19.13 -7.78 20.73
CA PHE A 91 19.35 -8.74 19.65
C PHE A 91 19.26 -8.10 18.26
N LEU A 92 18.26 -7.24 18.03
CA LEU A 92 18.10 -6.52 16.76
C LEU A 92 19.25 -5.55 16.52
N ASP A 93 19.76 -4.89 17.56
CA ASP A 93 20.93 -4.01 17.43
C ASP A 93 22.20 -4.77 17.10
N GLU A 94 22.41 -5.92 17.74
CA GLU A 94 23.52 -6.79 17.41
C GLU A 94 23.42 -7.31 15.97
N SER A 95 22.22 -7.70 15.53
CA SER A 95 21.96 -8.12 14.16
C SER A 95 22.21 -7.00 13.16
N ALA A 96 21.75 -5.77 13.44
CA ALA A 96 22.01 -4.60 12.59
C ALA A 96 23.51 -4.34 12.46
N ARG A 97 24.24 -4.34 13.59
CA ARG A 97 25.70 -4.19 13.63
C ARG A 97 26.41 -5.27 12.82
N LYS A 98 26.00 -6.54 12.94
CA LYS A 98 26.56 -7.66 12.14
C LYS A 98 26.29 -7.50 10.65
N GLN A 99 25.16 -6.89 10.28
CA GLN A 99 24.80 -6.57 8.90
C GLN A 99 25.39 -5.24 8.42
N GLY A 100 26.28 -4.62 9.21
CA GLY A 100 27.01 -3.41 8.84
C GLY A 100 26.16 -2.15 8.80
N PHE A 101 25.13 -2.04 9.64
CA PHE A 101 24.30 -0.84 9.70
C PHE A 101 23.84 -0.47 11.11
N GLU A 102 23.56 0.82 11.27
CA GLU A 102 22.90 1.36 12.47
C GLU A 102 21.44 1.66 12.13
N ILE A 103 20.56 1.53 13.13
CA ILE A 103 19.14 1.83 12.98
C ILE A 103 18.98 3.32 12.64
N GLN A 104 18.43 3.62 11.44
CA GLN A 104 18.56 4.94 10.83
C GLN A 104 17.36 5.87 11.06
N VAL A 105 16.18 5.33 11.36
CA VAL A 105 14.95 6.13 11.48
C VAL A 105 14.52 6.20 12.94
N PRO A 106 14.60 7.37 13.61
CA PRO A 106 13.95 7.61 14.90
C PRO A 106 12.44 7.41 14.73
N GLY A 107 11.78 6.79 15.71
CA GLY A 107 10.34 6.54 15.66
C GLY A 107 9.98 5.07 15.52
N PRO A 108 10.11 4.43 14.33
CA PRO A 108 9.62 3.08 14.12
C PRO A 108 10.26 2.00 15.01
N GLN A 109 9.50 0.95 15.39
CA GLN A 109 10.06 -0.19 16.11
C GLN A 109 11.27 -0.73 15.36
N ARG A 110 12.27 -1.21 16.12
CA ARG A 110 13.53 -1.75 15.55
C ARG A 110 13.30 -2.84 14.50
N LYS A 111 12.22 -3.62 14.61
CA LYS A 111 11.87 -4.65 13.61
C LYS A 111 11.57 -4.06 12.23
N TYR A 112 10.93 -2.89 12.17
CA TYR A 112 10.63 -2.15 10.93
C TYR A 112 11.86 -1.48 10.32
N GLN A 113 13.06 -1.78 10.80
CA GLN A 113 14.34 -1.34 10.22
C GLN A 113 14.96 -2.42 9.32
N PHE A 114 14.31 -3.57 9.18
CA PHE A 114 14.73 -4.70 8.36
C PHE A 114 13.68 -5.04 7.30
N TRP A 115 14.11 -5.71 6.22
CA TRP A 115 13.17 -6.46 5.37
C TRP A 115 12.70 -7.71 6.09
N MET A 116 11.40 -7.91 6.12
CA MET A 116 10.73 -8.98 6.86
C MET A 116 9.92 -9.84 5.89
N PRO A 117 10.46 -11.00 5.47
CA PRO A 117 9.64 -12.02 4.83
C PRO A 117 8.89 -12.83 5.88
N HIS A 118 7.60 -13.03 5.67
CA HIS A 118 6.72 -13.80 6.54
C HIS A 118 5.65 -14.58 5.76
N PRO A 119 5.10 -15.64 6.36
CA PRO A 119 3.99 -16.37 5.77
C PRO A 119 2.75 -15.47 5.65
N ASP A 120 2.05 -15.55 4.51
CA ASP A 120 0.76 -14.89 4.33
C ASP A 120 -0.29 -15.90 3.87
N LEU A 121 -1.26 -16.16 4.75
CA LEU A 121 -2.34 -17.12 4.51
C LEU A 121 -3.47 -16.53 3.67
N SER A 122 -3.52 -15.20 3.52
CA SER A 122 -4.52 -14.51 2.70
C SER A 122 -4.22 -14.61 1.21
N VAL A 123 -2.95 -14.87 0.86
CA VAL A 123 -2.48 -15.02 -0.51
C VAL A 123 -2.68 -16.47 -0.98
N ILE A 124 -3.67 -16.65 -1.84
CA ILE A 124 -4.12 -17.96 -2.32
C ILE A 124 -3.93 -18.02 -3.84
N PRO A 125 -3.34 -19.11 -4.39
CA PRO A 125 -3.29 -19.37 -5.82
C PRO A 125 -4.67 -19.28 -6.49
N ASP A 126 -4.79 -18.52 -7.57
CA ASP A 126 -6.05 -18.49 -8.32
C ASP A 126 -6.23 -19.78 -9.11
N ARG A 127 -7.45 -20.31 -9.13
CA ARG A 127 -7.81 -21.50 -9.94
C ARG A 127 -7.55 -21.33 -11.44
N PHE A 128 -7.45 -20.08 -11.92
CA PHE A 128 -7.27 -19.74 -13.32
C PHE A 128 -5.84 -19.30 -13.67
N GLN A 129 -4.98 -19.07 -12.67
CA GLN A 129 -3.57 -18.76 -12.94
C GLN A 129 -2.77 -20.05 -13.09
N THR A 130 -2.72 -20.52 -14.34
CA THR A 130 -1.98 -21.71 -14.79
C THR A 130 -0.48 -21.67 -14.48
N MET A 131 0.07 -20.47 -14.25
CA MET A 131 1.47 -20.26 -13.87
C MET A 131 1.78 -20.73 -12.45
N ALA A 132 0.80 -20.80 -11.56
CA ALA A 132 0.97 -21.28 -10.18
C ALA A 132 1.09 -22.82 -10.10
N GLY A 133 0.79 -23.53 -11.20
CA GLY A 133 0.50 -24.97 -11.18
C GLY A 133 -0.94 -25.24 -10.71
N PRO A 134 -1.49 -26.46 -10.90
CA PRO A 134 -2.78 -26.80 -10.31
C PRO A 134 -2.69 -26.57 -8.79
N ALA A 135 -3.66 -25.83 -8.25
CA ALA A 135 -3.87 -25.76 -6.81
C ALA A 135 -4.09 -27.20 -6.33
N ASP A 136 -3.05 -27.79 -5.76
CA ASP A 136 -3.13 -29.10 -5.15
C ASP A 136 -3.73 -28.88 -3.77
N ASP A 137 -5.00 -29.26 -3.57
CA ASP A 137 -5.69 -29.14 -2.28
C ASP A 137 -4.94 -29.88 -1.15
N THR A 138 -3.96 -30.73 -1.47
CA THR A 138 -3.08 -31.41 -0.51
C THR A 138 -1.82 -30.61 -0.13
N LYS A 139 -1.56 -29.47 -0.78
CA LYS A 139 -0.44 -28.55 -0.50
C LYS A 139 -0.98 -27.13 -0.32
N PRO A 140 -1.48 -26.78 0.89
CA PRO A 140 -1.99 -25.45 1.15
C PRO A 140 -0.97 -24.36 0.82
N SER A 141 -1.50 -23.23 0.36
CA SER A 141 -0.86 -22.05 -0.21
C SER A 141 0.54 -21.71 0.31
N GLN A 142 1.46 -21.45 -0.62
CA GLN A 142 2.80 -20.90 -0.38
C GLN A 142 2.80 -19.36 -0.42
N GLY A 143 1.72 -18.75 0.08
CA GLY A 143 1.59 -17.31 0.17
C GLY A 143 2.69 -16.75 1.07
N CYS A 144 3.38 -15.74 0.56
CA CYS A 144 4.43 -15.03 1.24
C CYS A 144 4.17 -13.54 1.10
N GLU A 145 4.39 -12.82 2.18
CA GLU A 145 4.52 -11.37 2.14
C GLU A 145 5.97 -11.02 2.49
N ILE A 146 6.49 -9.96 1.87
CA ILE A 146 7.69 -9.30 2.34
C ILE A 146 7.37 -7.85 2.63
N SER A 147 7.68 -7.40 3.84
CA SER A 147 7.59 -5.98 4.21
C SER A 147 8.99 -5.36 4.16
N SER A 148 9.09 -4.18 3.57
CA SER A 148 10.32 -3.39 3.62
C SER A 148 10.54 -2.83 5.02
N ARG A 149 11.78 -2.43 5.28
CA ARG A 149 12.02 -1.47 6.34
C ARG A 149 11.31 -0.14 6.04
N VAL A 150 11.05 0.66 7.06
CA VAL A 150 10.62 2.06 6.90
C VAL A 150 11.81 2.86 6.39
N MET A 151 11.61 3.58 5.30
CA MET A 151 12.63 4.35 4.59
C MET A 151 12.12 5.76 4.33
N ARG A 152 13.02 6.69 4.04
CA ARG A 152 12.64 7.92 3.35
C ARG A 152 12.22 7.55 1.93
N ALA A 153 11.13 8.14 1.45
CA ALA A 153 10.63 7.86 0.10
C ALA A 153 11.67 8.20 -0.98
N SER A 154 12.50 9.22 -0.73
CA SER A 154 13.63 9.62 -1.58
C SER A 154 14.67 8.51 -1.75
N ASP A 155 14.88 7.68 -0.72
CA ASP A 155 15.91 6.64 -0.69
C ASP A 155 15.39 5.24 -1.09
N ALA A 156 14.07 5.04 -1.04
CA ALA A 156 13.46 3.72 -1.16
C ALA A 156 13.59 3.08 -2.56
N ALA A 157 13.64 3.88 -3.64
CA ALA A 157 13.61 3.40 -5.03
C ALA A 157 14.74 2.40 -5.33
N GLY A 158 15.97 2.73 -4.93
CA GLY A 158 17.14 1.89 -5.18
C GLY A 158 17.09 0.59 -4.39
N GLU A 159 16.57 0.61 -3.16
CA GLU A 159 16.46 -0.58 -2.33
C GLU A 159 15.35 -1.51 -2.83
N VAL A 160 14.14 -0.98 -3.06
CA VAL A 160 13.01 -1.73 -3.63
C VAL A 160 13.39 -2.36 -4.97
N THR A 161 14.06 -1.61 -5.85
CA THR A 161 14.49 -2.13 -7.16
C THR A 161 15.46 -3.31 -7.02
N ARG A 162 16.42 -3.23 -6.09
CA ARG A 162 17.36 -4.33 -5.83
C ARG A 162 16.66 -5.56 -5.27
N VAL A 163 15.74 -5.38 -4.33
CA VAL A 163 14.95 -6.48 -3.73
C VAL A 163 14.12 -7.20 -4.78
N LEU A 164 13.30 -6.46 -5.51
CA LEU A 164 12.43 -7.04 -6.54
C LEU A 164 13.24 -7.67 -7.67
N GLY A 165 14.37 -7.06 -8.05
CA GLY A 165 15.32 -7.62 -9.01
C GLY A 165 15.87 -8.98 -8.57
N ALA A 166 16.32 -9.09 -7.31
CA ALA A 166 16.85 -10.34 -6.75
C ALA A 166 15.78 -11.45 -6.69
N LEU A 167 14.57 -11.11 -6.24
CA LEU A 167 13.46 -12.07 -6.19
C LEU A 167 13.11 -12.57 -7.59
N ARG A 168 13.01 -11.67 -8.58
CA ARG A 168 12.71 -12.07 -9.96
C ARG A 168 13.80 -12.89 -10.62
N SER A 169 15.07 -12.63 -10.30
CA SER A 169 16.20 -13.37 -10.88
C SER A 169 16.34 -14.77 -10.30
N ASP A 170 16.09 -14.92 -9.01
CA ASP A 170 16.48 -16.11 -8.25
C ASP A 170 15.27 -16.94 -7.78
N MET A 171 14.04 -16.44 -7.91
CA MET A 171 12.83 -17.14 -7.48
C MET A 171 11.80 -17.35 -8.60
N LYS A 172 11.06 -18.45 -8.47
CA LYS A 172 9.83 -18.73 -9.19
C LYS A 172 8.67 -18.21 -8.35
N VAL A 173 8.15 -17.07 -8.78
CA VAL A 173 7.11 -16.29 -8.08
C VAL A 173 5.92 -16.09 -9.01
N CYS A 174 4.73 -16.05 -8.43
CA CYS A 174 3.49 -15.81 -9.14
C CYS A 174 2.64 -14.84 -8.31
N ASN A 175 2.00 -13.88 -8.98
CA ASN A 175 1.11 -12.92 -8.34
C ASN A 175 -0.32 -13.33 -8.62
N THR A 176 -1.12 -13.49 -7.58
CA THR A 176 -2.52 -13.91 -7.65
C THR A 176 -3.45 -12.69 -7.54
N THR A 177 -4.74 -12.86 -7.79
CA THR A 177 -5.75 -11.80 -7.60
C THR A 177 -5.89 -11.39 -6.12
N THR A 178 -5.51 -12.29 -5.22
CA THR A 178 -5.45 -12.06 -3.77
C THR A 178 -4.20 -11.30 -3.36
N ALA A 179 -3.09 -11.46 -4.07
CA ALA A 179 -1.86 -10.72 -3.82
C ALA A 179 -2.02 -9.21 -4.09
N GLY A 180 -1.47 -8.40 -3.20
CA GLY A 180 -1.40 -6.94 -3.28
C GLY A 180 0.03 -6.37 -3.21
N LEU A 181 0.14 -5.12 -3.66
CA LEU A 181 1.21 -4.21 -3.28
C LEU A 181 0.64 -3.21 -2.28
N HIS A 182 1.26 -3.10 -1.11
CA HIS A 182 0.88 -2.12 -0.10
C HIS A 182 1.96 -1.06 0.06
N LEU A 183 1.55 0.21 0.08
CA LEU A 183 2.43 1.31 0.43
C LEU A 183 1.95 1.96 1.71
N HIS A 184 2.76 1.84 2.75
CA HIS A 184 2.57 2.43 4.05
C HIS A 184 3.27 3.78 4.09
N MET A 185 2.56 4.85 4.40
CA MET A 185 3.11 6.21 4.41
C MET A 185 2.85 6.90 5.74
N SER A 186 3.86 7.60 6.24
CA SER A 186 3.73 8.43 7.44
C SER A 186 4.43 9.76 7.30
N GLU A 187 4.00 10.75 8.10
CA GLU A 187 4.60 12.08 8.07
C GLU A 187 6.06 12.01 8.56
N PRO A 188 6.95 12.82 7.97
CA PRO A 188 8.31 12.95 8.50
C PRO A 188 8.26 13.57 9.91
N PRO A 189 9.33 13.41 10.71
CA PRO A 189 9.44 14.10 11.99
C PRO A 189 9.26 15.61 11.83
N SER A 190 8.43 16.23 12.66
CA SER A 190 8.18 17.67 12.61
C SER A 190 7.75 18.23 13.96
N GLY A 191 8.48 19.24 14.46
CA GLY A 191 8.18 19.89 15.75
C GLY A 191 8.01 18.86 16.88
N ASP A 192 6.77 18.69 17.33
CA ASP A 192 6.36 17.79 18.41
C ASP A 192 5.99 16.37 17.94
N SER A 193 5.98 16.10 16.64
CA SER A 193 5.77 14.75 16.09
C SER A 193 7.12 14.06 15.87
N PRO A 194 7.35 12.88 16.48
CA PRO A 194 8.57 12.11 16.28
C PRO A 194 8.69 11.51 14.87
N GLY A 195 7.69 11.71 13.99
CA GLY A 195 7.58 11.04 12.71
C GLY A 195 7.04 9.61 12.87
N GLY A 196 6.68 8.97 11.76
CA GLY A 196 6.06 7.64 11.83
C GLY A 196 4.58 7.68 12.24
N THR A 197 3.94 8.85 12.14
CA THR A 197 2.52 9.05 12.46
C THR A 197 1.84 9.79 11.32
N VAL A 198 0.54 9.59 11.12
CA VAL A 198 -0.30 10.43 10.24
C VAL A 198 -1.30 11.19 11.10
N ARG A 199 -1.27 12.53 11.06
CA ARG A 199 -2.24 13.37 11.77
C ARG A 199 -3.66 13.13 11.26
N THR A 200 -4.65 13.17 12.16
CA THR A 200 -6.08 12.99 11.82
C THR A 200 -6.54 13.93 10.69
N LEU A 201 -6.07 15.19 10.67
CA LEU A 201 -6.40 16.13 9.59
C LEU A 201 -5.87 15.64 8.22
N THR A 202 -4.64 15.12 8.18
CA THR A 202 -4.03 14.54 6.97
C THR A 202 -4.86 13.35 6.50
N THR A 203 -5.27 12.46 7.41
CA THR A 203 -6.15 11.32 7.11
C THR A 203 -7.47 11.76 6.49
N ARG A 204 -8.17 12.74 7.08
CA ARG A 204 -9.45 13.25 6.54
C ARG A 204 -9.29 13.83 5.14
N ARG A 205 -8.23 14.60 4.92
CA ARG A 205 -7.90 15.18 3.62
C ARG A 205 -7.61 14.11 2.59
N LEU A 206 -6.86 13.07 2.97
CA LEU A 206 -6.51 11.98 2.07
C LEU A 206 -7.72 11.12 1.69
N ILE A 207 -8.57 10.74 2.65
CA ILE A 207 -9.83 10.05 2.36
C ILE A 207 -10.71 10.92 1.43
N SER A 208 -10.79 12.23 1.69
CA SER A 208 -11.56 13.14 0.85
C SER A 208 -11.05 13.21 -0.59
N LEU A 209 -9.72 13.25 -0.78
CA LEU A 209 -9.09 13.18 -2.10
C LEU A 209 -9.46 11.87 -2.79
N LEU A 210 -9.34 10.74 -2.09
CA LEU A 210 -9.59 9.42 -2.65
C LEU A 210 -11.06 9.22 -3.06
N VAL A 211 -12.02 9.61 -2.22
CA VAL A 211 -13.45 9.58 -2.60
C VAL A 211 -13.70 10.39 -3.88
N MET A 212 -12.97 11.50 -4.08
CA MET A 212 -13.10 12.31 -5.28
C MET A 212 -12.47 11.67 -6.52
N ILE A 213 -11.30 11.04 -6.37
CA ILE A 213 -10.49 10.59 -7.52
C ILE A 213 -10.45 9.07 -7.71
N GLU A 214 -11.13 8.28 -6.88
CA GLU A 214 -11.01 6.81 -6.85
C GLU A 214 -11.25 6.18 -8.23
N GLY A 215 -12.21 6.68 -9.00
CA GLY A 215 -12.46 6.18 -10.36
C GLY A 215 -11.23 6.33 -11.25
N SER A 216 -10.59 7.51 -11.24
CA SER A 216 -9.35 7.74 -12.00
C SER A 216 -8.20 6.88 -11.49
N MET A 217 -8.15 6.59 -10.18
CA MET A 217 -7.13 5.69 -9.60
C MET A 217 -7.32 4.25 -10.06
N TYR A 218 -8.55 3.76 -10.16
CA TYR A 218 -8.86 2.42 -10.64
C TYR A 218 -8.39 2.16 -12.07
N LYS A 219 -8.34 3.20 -12.93
CA LYS A 219 -7.77 3.07 -14.28
C LYS A 219 -6.29 2.73 -14.29
N LEU A 220 -5.55 3.20 -13.29
CA LEU A 220 -4.13 2.91 -13.16
C LEU A 220 -3.86 1.47 -12.69
N CYS A 221 -4.90 0.78 -12.20
CA CYS A 221 -4.83 -0.59 -11.72
C CYS A 221 -5.09 -1.58 -12.87
N ASP A 222 -4.62 -2.81 -12.73
CA ASP A 222 -5.02 -3.89 -13.64
C ASP A 222 -6.52 -4.16 -13.49
N PRO A 223 -7.26 -4.38 -14.61
CA PRO A 223 -8.70 -4.64 -14.58
C PRO A 223 -9.10 -5.82 -13.69
N GLU A 224 -8.26 -6.86 -13.56
CA GLU A 224 -8.53 -8.01 -12.71
C GLU A 224 -8.58 -7.64 -11.23
N ARG A 225 -7.91 -6.55 -10.82
CA ARG A 225 -7.92 -6.09 -9.43
C ARG A 225 -9.30 -5.62 -8.98
N LEU A 226 -10.15 -5.16 -9.91
CA LEU A 226 -11.56 -4.84 -9.63
C LEU A 226 -12.37 -6.05 -9.15
N MET A 227 -11.88 -7.27 -9.39
CA MET A 227 -12.50 -8.51 -8.93
C MET A 227 -12.03 -8.93 -7.53
N SER A 228 -10.98 -8.32 -6.99
CA SER A 228 -10.43 -8.69 -5.69
C SER A 228 -11.37 -8.25 -4.57
N ALA A 229 -11.70 -9.19 -3.66
CA ALA A 229 -12.48 -8.88 -2.45
C ALA A 229 -11.75 -7.87 -1.53
N HIS A 230 -10.44 -7.73 -1.71
CA HIS A 230 -9.56 -6.80 -0.97
C HIS A 230 -9.40 -5.44 -1.66
N CYS A 231 -10.08 -5.20 -2.79
CA CYS A 231 -10.00 -3.96 -3.55
C CYS A 231 -11.35 -3.24 -3.69
N LYS A 232 -12.14 -3.16 -2.61
CA LYS A 232 -13.41 -2.40 -2.65
C LYS A 232 -13.15 -0.89 -2.74
N PRO A 233 -14.07 -0.11 -3.34
CA PRO A 233 -13.97 1.34 -3.39
C PRO A 233 -13.98 1.99 -2.00
N VAL A 234 -13.29 3.13 -1.87
CA VAL A 234 -13.33 3.95 -0.64
C VAL A 234 -14.73 4.47 -0.43
N THR A 235 -15.36 4.96 -1.49
CA THR A 235 -16.72 5.51 -1.41
C THR A 235 -17.69 4.48 -0.86
N GLU A 236 -17.60 3.21 -1.30
CA GLU A 236 -18.45 2.13 -0.80
C GLU A 236 -18.21 1.89 0.70
N SER A 237 -16.93 1.78 1.08
CA SER A 237 -16.51 1.50 2.45
C SER A 237 -16.93 2.60 3.42
N VAL A 238 -16.75 3.87 3.04
CA VAL A 238 -17.17 5.00 3.86
C VAL A 238 -18.69 5.14 3.88
N ARG A 239 -19.39 4.93 2.75
CA ARG A 239 -20.86 5.02 2.68
C ARG A 239 -21.51 3.98 3.58
N ALA A 240 -21.01 2.74 3.60
CA ALA A 240 -21.50 1.67 4.48
C ALA A 240 -21.47 2.05 5.98
N ILE A 241 -20.54 2.91 6.37
CA ILE A 241 -20.39 3.38 7.75
C ILE A 241 -21.19 4.65 7.99
N ALA A 242 -21.17 5.58 7.02
CA ALA A 242 -21.92 6.82 7.09
C ALA A 242 -23.43 6.58 7.20
N VAL A 243 -23.96 5.51 6.60
CA VAL A 243 -25.36 5.07 6.73
C VAL A 243 -25.72 4.63 8.14
N ARG A 244 -24.74 4.15 8.93
CA ARG A 244 -24.96 3.82 10.35
C ARG A 244 -24.95 5.07 11.25
N GLY A 245 -24.42 6.18 10.74
CA GLY A 245 -24.41 7.48 11.42
C GLY A 245 -25.73 8.24 11.24
N ASP A 246 -25.78 9.45 11.81
CA ASP A 246 -26.93 10.36 11.63
C ASP A 246 -26.96 10.92 10.19
N PRO A 247 -27.95 10.56 9.36
CA PRO A 247 -28.05 11.03 7.97
C PRO A 247 -28.34 12.54 7.88
N ALA A 248 -28.86 13.15 8.95
CA ALA A 248 -29.11 14.59 9.02
C ALA A 248 -27.89 15.39 9.47
N LYS A 249 -26.77 14.72 9.81
CA LYS A 249 -25.57 15.38 10.33
C LYS A 249 -25.01 16.35 9.29
N PRO A 250 -24.97 17.68 9.58
CA PRO A 250 -24.39 18.63 8.66
C PRO A 250 -22.87 18.49 8.64
N LEU A 251 -22.25 18.90 7.54
CA LEU A 251 -20.80 19.04 7.46
C LEU A 251 -20.30 19.94 8.60
N SER A 252 -19.21 19.57 9.26
CA SER A 252 -18.62 20.34 10.34
C SER A 252 -18.08 21.70 9.85
N LYS A 253 -17.76 22.61 10.78
CA LYS A 253 -17.14 23.90 10.42
C LYS A 253 -15.79 23.67 9.73
N LEU A 254 -15.01 22.73 10.25
CA LEU A 254 -13.73 22.33 9.67
C LEU A 254 -13.90 21.76 8.26
N GLY A 255 -14.87 20.86 8.05
CA GLY A 255 -15.18 20.31 6.73
C GLY A 255 -15.62 21.38 5.73
N ARG A 256 -16.46 22.33 6.17
CA ARG A 256 -16.88 23.45 5.31
C ARG A 256 -15.69 24.30 4.84
N GLN A 257 -14.71 24.54 5.70
CA GLN A 257 -13.51 25.31 5.34
C GLN A 257 -12.66 24.58 4.28
N HIS A 258 -12.58 23.26 4.34
CA HIS A 258 -11.70 22.47 3.48
C HIS A 258 -12.32 22.04 2.15
N ILE A 259 -13.62 21.68 2.11
CA ILE A 259 -14.19 20.97 0.95
C ILE A 259 -15.54 21.53 0.44
N SER A 260 -16.15 22.52 1.10
CA SER A 260 -17.53 22.97 0.82
C SER A 260 -17.89 23.19 -0.66
N ALA A 261 -16.99 23.76 -1.45
CA ALA A 261 -17.28 24.09 -2.87
C ALA A 261 -17.04 22.90 -3.81
N ALA A 262 -16.20 21.95 -3.41
CA ALA A 262 -15.89 20.74 -4.18
C ALA A 262 -16.89 19.59 -3.92
N LEU A 263 -17.81 19.77 -2.97
CA LEU A 263 -18.86 18.81 -2.60
C LEU A 263 -20.04 18.72 -3.57
N LYS A 264 -20.06 19.51 -4.67
CA LYS A 264 -21.22 19.51 -5.57
C LYS A 264 -21.52 18.12 -6.16
N ASN A 265 -20.46 17.33 -6.35
CA ASN A 265 -20.54 16.02 -6.99
C ASN A 265 -20.33 14.86 -6.01
N VAL A 266 -19.90 15.13 -4.77
CA VAL A 266 -19.57 14.08 -3.79
C VAL A 266 -20.69 13.90 -2.77
N ASP A 267 -20.90 12.66 -2.31
CA ASP A 267 -21.93 12.33 -1.32
C ASP A 267 -21.73 13.13 -0.02
N LYS A 268 -22.72 13.98 0.31
CA LYS A 268 -22.66 14.88 1.47
C LYS A 268 -22.65 14.13 2.79
N GLN A 269 -23.34 12.99 2.87
CA GLN A 269 -23.39 12.18 4.08
C GLN A 269 -22.03 11.54 4.38
N THR A 270 -21.42 10.91 3.37
CA THR A 270 -20.04 10.40 3.41
C THR A 270 -19.07 11.48 3.87
N MET A 271 -19.17 12.69 3.32
CA MET A 271 -18.27 13.78 3.68
C MET A 271 -18.55 14.38 5.06
N ALA A 272 -19.81 14.43 5.50
CA ALA A 272 -20.16 14.82 6.87
C ALA A 272 -19.55 13.84 7.89
N TYR A 273 -19.55 12.55 7.60
CA TYR A 273 -18.88 11.53 8.40
C TYR A 273 -17.34 11.72 8.40
N ILE A 274 -16.71 11.82 7.22
CA ILE A 274 -15.25 12.02 7.09
C ILE A 274 -14.76 13.25 7.84
N TRP A 275 -15.58 14.30 7.96
CA TRP A 275 -15.21 15.56 8.62
C TRP A 275 -15.83 15.74 10.00
N ASP A 276 -16.40 14.70 10.58
CA ASP A 276 -16.96 14.72 11.91
C ASP A 276 -15.88 14.90 12.99
N GLU A 277 -15.82 16.07 13.62
CA GLU A 277 -14.79 16.45 14.60
C GLU A 277 -14.87 15.61 15.89
N SER A 278 -16.01 14.94 16.19
CA SER A 278 -16.07 13.98 17.30
C SER A 278 -15.32 12.68 17.04
N ILE A 279 -14.99 12.37 15.78
CA ILE A 279 -14.19 11.22 15.39
C ILE A 279 -12.71 11.58 15.56
N THR A 280 -12.15 11.36 16.75
CA THR A 280 -10.74 11.67 17.02
C THR A 280 -9.79 10.72 16.28
N HIS A 281 -10.26 9.50 16.03
CA HIS A 281 -9.60 8.46 15.27
C HIS A 281 -10.56 7.99 14.19
N VAL A 282 -10.17 8.11 12.93
CA VAL A 282 -10.91 7.50 11.84
C VAL A 282 -10.53 6.02 11.82
N ASP A 283 -10.85 5.28 12.88
CA ASP A 283 -10.75 3.82 12.80
C ASP A 283 -12.00 3.36 12.06
N ILE A 284 -11.82 2.98 10.82
CA ILE A 284 -12.86 2.36 10.03
C ILE A 284 -12.55 0.86 10.10
N PRO A 285 -13.16 0.13 11.05
CA PRO A 285 -12.79 -1.26 11.39
C PRO A 285 -12.97 -2.29 10.24
N TYR A 286 -13.31 -1.83 9.04
CA TYR A 286 -13.60 -2.65 7.86
C TYR A 286 -13.01 -2.10 6.56
N PHE A 287 -11.97 -1.26 6.60
CA PHE A 287 -11.15 -1.03 5.40
C PHE A 287 -10.26 -2.26 5.16
N VAL A 288 -10.89 -3.37 4.75
CA VAL A 288 -10.24 -4.47 4.00
C VAL A 288 -10.08 -4.10 2.52
N SER A 289 -10.50 -2.89 2.18
CA SER A 289 -10.61 -2.27 0.87
C SER A 289 -9.51 -1.25 0.66
N ALA A 290 -9.22 -0.96 -0.59
CA ALA A 290 -8.11 -0.09 -0.96
C ALA A 290 -8.58 1.37 -1.01
N PRO A 291 -7.77 2.35 -0.52
CA PRO A 291 -6.60 2.19 0.31
C PRO A 291 -7.05 1.98 1.75
N ALA A 292 -6.46 1.01 2.43
CA ALA A 292 -6.87 0.73 3.79
C ALA A 292 -6.30 1.81 4.72
N LEU A 293 -7.15 2.39 5.55
CA LEU A 293 -6.67 3.07 6.73
C LEU A 293 -6.42 1.99 7.78
N ARG A 294 -5.17 1.52 7.87
CA ARG A 294 -4.76 0.67 8.97
C ARG A 294 -3.95 1.50 9.94
N VAL A 295 -4.59 1.86 11.03
CA VAL A 295 -3.99 2.49 12.20
C VAL A 295 -3.27 1.36 12.95
N LYS A 296 -2.16 0.85 12.40
CA LYS A 296 -1.28 -0.07 13.11
C LYS A 296 -0.28 0.75 13.90
N PRO A 297 -0.11 0.52 15.23
CA PRO A 297 1.00 1.11 15.95
C PRO A 297 2.30 0.70 15.24
N ILE A 298 2.98 1.66 14.60
CA ILE A 298 4.36 1.49 14.11
C ILE A 298 5.31 1.27 15.30
N GLY A 299 4.78 1.40 16.53
CA GLY A 299 5.41 1.15 17.81
C GLY A 299 6.64 2.03 17.97
N ASN A 300 6.49 3.07 18.76
CA ASN A 300 7.67 3.81 19.17
C ASN A 300 8.45 2.95 20.17
N SER A 301 9.77 3.14 20.24
CA SER A 301 10.57 2.54 21.33
C SER A 301 10.24 3.16 22.70
N ASP A 302 9.53 4.28 22.69
CA ASP A 302 8.92 4.94 23.84
C ASP A 302 7.42 4.55 23.95
N PRO A 303 6.99 3.83 25.01
CA PRO A 303 5.61 3.44 25.25
C PRO A 303 4.61 4.61 25.27
N GLU A 304 5.04 5.81 25.69
CA GLU A 304 4.17 7.00 25.70
C GLU A 304 3.90 7.52 24.27
N LEU A 305 4.86 7.36 23.36
CA LEU A 305 4.74 7.74 21.94
C LEU A 305 4.23 6.59 21.05
N ALA A 306 4.35 5.34 21.50
CA ALA A 306 4.02 4.12 20.74
C ALA A 306 2.53 3.90 20.51
N SER A 307 1.72 4.45 21.41
CA SER A 307 0.26 4.36 21.35
C SER A 307 -0.38 5.09 20.16
N ASN A 308 0.38 5.93 19.42
CA ASN A 308 -0.15 6.88 18.43
C ASN A 308 0.54 6.87 17.06
N ALA A 309 1.38 5.87 16.76
CA ALA A 309 2.12 5.82 15.51
C ALA A 309 1.32 5.10 14.43
N PHE A 310 0.74 5.81 13.47
CA PHE A 310 -0.10 5.26 12.41
C PHE A 310 0.51 5.50 11.03
N ASP A 311 0.41 4.53 10.13
CA ASP A 311 0.63 4.71 8.70
C ASP A 311 -0.70 4.81 7.93
N PHE A 312 -0.60 5.34 6.72
CA PHE A 312 -1.63 5.29 5.71
C PHE A 312 -1.26 4.23 4.68
N GLU A 313 -2.13 3.26 4.43
CA GLU A 313 -1.82 2.11 3.59
C GLU A 313 -2.57 2.15 2.23
N PHE A 314 -1.83 2.34 1.14
CA PHE A 314 -2.38 2.22 -0.20
C PHE A 314 -2.36 0.76 -0.68
N ARG A 315 -3.52 0.08 -0.66
CA ARG A 315 -3.71 -1.33 -1.13
C ARG A 315 -4.22 -1.50 -2.56
N TYR A 316 -4.20 -0.43 -3.36
CA TYR A 316 -4.94 -0.40 -4.65
C TYR A 316 -4.26 -1.14 -5.78
N LEU A 317 -2.96 -1.40 -5.70
CA LEU A 317 -2.25 -2.02 -6.80
C LEU A 317 -2.22 -3.54 -6.66
N GLU A 318 -2.37 -4.22 -7.80
CA GLU A 318 -2.15 -5.66 -7.94
C GLU A 318 -0.82 -6.09 -7.32
N GLY A 319 -0.77 -7.33 -6.80
CA GLY A 319 0.49 -7.96 -6.44
C GLY A 319 1.44 -7.88 -7.63
N THR A 320 2.54 -7.16 -7.46
CA THR A 320 3.53 -6.96 -8.51
C THR A 320 4.92 -7.03 -7.94
N LEU A 321 5.80 -7.71 -8.68
CA LEU A 321 7.24 -7.66 -8.41
C LEU A 321 7.94 -6.80 -9.47
N ASP A 322 7.19 -5.94 -10.16
CA ASP A 322 7.75 -4.99 -11.12
C ASP A 322 8.27 -3.74 -10.40
N PRO A 323 9.61 -3.51 -10.39
CA PRO A 323 10.18 -2.36 -9.70
C PRO A 323 9.81 -1.03 -10.36
N ILE A 324 9.62 -0.99 -11.67
CA ILE A 324 9.22 0.24 -12.37
C ILE A 324 7.81 0.59 -11.97
N LEU A 325 6.87 -0.35 -12.09
CA LEU A 325 5.48 -0.14 -11.70
C LEU A 325 5.36 0.25 -10.23
N THR A 326 6.10 -0.43 -9.34
CA THR A 326 6.11 -0.11 -7.91
C THR A 326 6.55 1.32 -7.65
N CYS A 327 7.64 1.77 -8.28
CA CYS A 327 8.13 3.14 -8.12
C CYS A 327 7.14 4.18 -8.69
N GLN A 328 6.51 3.88 -9.82
CA GLN A 328 5.53 4.77 -10.45
C GLN A 328 4.27 4.89 -9.61
N TRP A 329 3.81 3.79 -9.02
CA TRP A 329 2.70 3.78 -8.09
C TRP A 329 3.01 4.55 -6.80
N ALA A 330 4.20 4.30 -6.22
CA ALA A 330 4.67 5.06 -5.06
C ALA A 330 4.71 6.57 -5.32
N ARG A 331 5.10 6.99 -6.52
CA ARG A 331 5.07 8.41 -6.91
C ARG A 331 3.66 9.00 -6.87
N VAL A 332 2.65 8.27 -7.35
CA VAL A 332 1.24 8.70 -7.28
C VAL A 332 0.77 8.78 -5.84
N CYS A 333 1.02 7.75 -5.03
CA CYS A 333 0.65 7.73 -3.61
C CYS A 333 1.31 8.85 -2.81
N CYS A 334 2.60 9.09 -3.02
CA CYS A 334 3.32 10.18 -2.37
C CYS A 334 2.80 11.56 -2.81
N ALA A 335 2.38 11.72 -4.06
CA ALA A 335 1.77 12.97 -4.52
C ALA A 335 0.43 13.24 -3.82
N LEU A 336 -0.39 12.21 -3.61
CA LEU A 336 -1.63 12.33 -2.82
C LEU A 336 -1.34 12.64 -1.35
N PHE A 337 -0.37 11.93 -0.76
CA PHE A 337 0.05 12.15 0.62
C PHE A 337 0.58 13.59 0.82
N ARG A 338 1.39 14.10 -0.13
CA ARG A 338 1.87 15.49 -0.15
C ARG A 338 0.72 16.49 -0.09
N ILE A 339 -0.28 16.34 -0.98
CA ILE A 339 -1.44 17.24 -1.01
C ILE A 339 -2.17 17.24 0.33
N ALA A 340 -2.38 16.05 0.92
CA ALA A 340 -3.08 15.94 2.20
C ALA A 340 -2.27 16.54 3.36
N ALA A 341 -0.97 16.25 3.43
CA ALA A 341 -0.11 16.52 4.59
C ALA A 341 0.44 17.95 4.64
N THR A 342 0.75 18.56 3.48
CA THR A 342 1.51 19.83 3.44
C THR A 342 0.69 21.04 3.03
N TYR A 343 -0.49 20.85 2.42
CA TYR A 343 -1.23 21.98 1.89
C TYR A 343 -1.88 22.77 3.01
N SER A 344 -1.87 24.10 2.92
CA SER A 344 -2.74 24.95 3.76
C SER A 344 -4.20 24.65 3.44
N THR A 345 -5.13 25.05 4.32
CA THR A 345 -6.57 24.87 4.07
C THR A 345 -7.00 25.44 2.72
N ASP A 346 -6.52 26.64 2.36
CA ASP A 346 -6.84 27.27 1.09
C ASP A 346 -6.22 26.54 -0.11
N MET A 347 -4.96 26.13 -0.01
CA MET A 347 -4.31 25.37 -1.08
C MET A 347 -5.00 24.01 -1.30
N PHE A 348 -5.35 23.32 -0.22
CA PHE A 348 -6.07 22.04 -0.29
C PHE A 348 -7.43 22.22 -0.98
N ARG A 349 -8.19 23.25 -0.57
CA ARG A 349 -9.47 23.57 -1.19
C ARG A 349 -9.35 23.90 -2.67
N LEU A 350 -8.35 24.70 -3.06
CA LEU A 350 -8.09 25.02 -4.47
C LEU A 350 -7.73 23.76 -5.26
N LYS A 351 -6.93 22.86 -4.68
CA LYS A 351 -6.56 21.59 -5.31
C LYS A 351 -7.75 20.66 -5.51
N MET A 352 -8.65 20.57 -4.52
CA MET A 352 -9.91 19.82 -4.67
C MET A 352 -10.78 20.38 -5.81
N LEU A 353 -10.84 21.71 -5.98
CA LEU A 353 -11.59 22.34 -7.08
C LEU A 353 -10.93 22.11 -8.44
N GLU A 354 -9.61 22.10 -8.50
CA GLU A 354 -8.87 21.79 -9.72
C GLU A 354 -9.10 20.34 -10.16
N LEU A 355 -9.01 19.39 -9.24
CA LEU A 355 -9.29 17.97 -9.49
C LEU A 355 -10.76 17.77 -9.90
N ASP A 356 -11.71 18.41 -9.22
CA ASP A 356 -13.13 18.39 -9.59
C ASP A 356 -13.35 18.89 -11.03
N ARG A 357 -12.66 19.95 -11.47
CA ARG A 357 -12.74 20.45 -12.85
C ARG A 357 -12.13 19.52 -13.89
N ILE A 358 -11.19 18.67 -13.53
CA ILE A 358 -10.59 17.70 -14.46
C ILE A 358 -11.50 16.47 -14.59
N ILE A 359 -12.21 16.11 -13.52
CA ILE A 359 -12.99 14.87 -13.43
C ILE A 359 -14.46 15.09 -13.82
N THR A 360 -15.04 16.28 -13.58
CA THR A 360 -16.48 16.57 -13.70
C THR A 360 -17.02 16.95 -15.09
N PRO A 361 -16.30 17.64 -16.01
CA PRO A 361 -16.92 18.23 -17.20
C PRO A 361 -17.72 17.29 -18.10
N ASP A 362 -17.51 15.97 -18.00
CA ASP A 362 -18.19 14.98 -18.83
C ASP A 362 -19.28 14.15 -18.10
N HIS A 363 -19.35 14.07 -16.76
CA HIS A 363 -20.27 13.12 -16.08
C HIS A 363 -20.74 13.53 -14.66
N PRO A 364 -21.75 14.42 -14.53
CA PRO A 364 -22.22 14.95 -13.23
C PRO A 364 -23.02 13.96 -12.36
N ALA A 365 -23.34 12.74 -12.83
CA ALA A 365 -24.18 11.78 -12.11
C ALA A 365 -23.41 10.59 -11.49
N TRP A 366 -22.08 10.52 -11.65
CA TRP A 366 -21.35 9.25 -11.67
C TRP A 366 -20.54 8.88 -10.41
N HIS A 367 -20.70 9.60 -9.30
CA HIS A 367 -20.18 9.13 -7.99
C HIS A 367 -21.03 8.00 -7.37
N ARG A 368 -22.09 7.53 -8.04
CA ARG A 368 -22.92 6.41 -7.57
C ARG A 368 -22.43 5.05 -8.05
N GLU A 369 -21.70 5.00 -9.16
CA GLU A 369 -21.20 3.78 -9.78
C GLU A 369 -19.69 3.98 -9.98
N SER A 370 -18.86 3.54 -9.03
CA SER A 370 -17.38 3.66 -8.99
C SER A 370 -16.63 2.98 -10.17
N ARG A 371 -17.21 2.97 -11.38
CA ARG A 371 -16.85 2.08 -12.48
C ARG A 371 -16.53 2.77 -13.79
N ILE A 372 -16.81 4.06 -13.96
CA ILE A 372 -16.57 4.72 -15.25
C ILE A 372 -15.57 5.87 -15.12
N PRO A 373 -14.34 5.74 -15.67
CA PRO A 373 -13.21 6.54 -15.20
C PRO A 373 -12.45 7.32 -16.31
N LEU A 374 -11.47 8.13 -15.88
CA LEU A 374 -10.60 9.06 -16.63
C LEU A 374 -10.42 8.72 -18.13
N LYS A 375 -10.76 9.66 -19.02
CA LYS A 375 -10.38 9.56 -20.44
C LYS A 375 -8.86 9.63 -20.55
N THR A 376 -8.28 8.85 -21.46
CA THR A 376 -6.83 8.89 -21.74
C THR A 376 -6.33 10.30 -22.06
N SER A 377 -7.20 11.14 -22.65
CA SER A 377 -6.95 12.56 -22.93
C SER A 377 -6.77 13.44 -21.69
N SER A 378 -7.32 13.05 -20.53
CA SER A 378 -7.18 13.79 -19.27
C SER A 378 -6.15 13.20 -18.31
N LEU A 379 -5.46 12.12 -18.67
CA LEU A 379 -4.37 11.54 -17.85
C LEU A 379 -3.26 12.54 -17.56
N ARG A 380 -2.84 13.30 -18.57
CA ARG A 380 -1.78 14.30 -18.41
C ARG A 380 -2.20 15.38 -17.41
N ASP A 381 -3.39 15.93 -17.59
CA ASP A 381 -3.92 16.99 -16.73
C ASP A 381 -4.15 16.49 -15.31
N PHE A 382 -4.62 15.25 -15.16
CA PHE A 382 -4.77 14.59 -13.86
C PHE A 382 -3.43 14.44 -13.13
N LEU A 383 -2.41 13.85 -13.79
CA LEU A 383 -1.08 13.70 -13.18
C LEU A 383 -0.45 15.07 -12.87
N ALA A 384 -0.58 16.04 -13.77
CA ALA A 384 -0.12 17.41 -13.54
C ALA A 384 -0.83 18.06 -12.35
N ALA A 385 -2.13 17.85 -12.17
CA ALA A 385 -2.87 18.35 -11.02
C ALA A 385 -2.40 17.70 -9.71
N LEU A 386 -1.95 16.44 -9.74
CA LEU A 386 -1.27 15.80 -8.61
C LEU A 386 0.15 16.33 -8.37
N GLY A 387 0.68 17.19 -9.24
CA GLY A 387 2.06 17.68 -9.21
C GLY A 387 3.07 16.67 -9.75
N ILE A 388 2.65 15.83 -10.70
CA ILE A 388 3.48 14.86 -11.41
C ILE A 388 3.58 15.34 -12.87
N ASP A 389 4.60 16.14 -13.15
CA ASP A 389 4.87 16.77 -14.45
C ASP A 389 5.92 15.99 -15.29
N ASN A 390 6.50 14.94 -14.72
CA ASN A 390 7.53 14.13 -15.35
C ASN A 390 6.99 13.40 -16.62
N PRO A 391 7.53 13.68 -17.82
CA PRO A 391 7.04 13.06 -19.06
C PRO A 391 7.16 11.53 -19.09
N ALA A 392 8.20 10.96 -18.49
CA ALA A 392 8.38 9.51 -18.44
C ALA A 392 7.32 8.82 -17.56
N THR A 393 6.88 9.49 -16.49
CA THR A 393 5.76 9.00 -15.66
C THR A 393 4.45 9.01 -16.44
N TYR A 394 4.19 10.10 -17.17
CA TYR A 394 3.01 10.19 -18.02
C TYR A 394 3.01 9.10 -19.11
N ILE A 395 4.12 8.91 -19.82
CA ILE A 395 4.25 7.89 -20.87
C ILE A 395 4.02 6.49 -20.27
N PHE A 396 4.64 6.18 -19.13
CA PHE A 396 4.46 4.90 -18.45
C PHE A 396 2.98 4.60 -18.16
N TRP A 397 2.27 5.54 -17.52
CA TRP A 397 0.86 5.35 -17.20
C TRP A 397 -0.03 5.31 -18.44
N LEU A 398 0.30 6.09 -19.47
CA LEU A 398 -0.40 6.05 -20.74
C LEU A 398 -0.29 4.68 -21.41
N GLU A 399 0.91 4.12 -21.50
CA GLU A 399 1.16 2.79 -22.05
C GLU A 399 0.42 1.72 -21.24
N LYS A 400 0.46 1.81 -19.90
CA LYS A 400 -0.27 0.88 -19.03
C LYS A 400 -1.80 0.98 -19.25
N LEU A 401 -2.34 2.19 -19.38
CA LEU A 401 -3.77 2.38 -19.65
C LEU A 401 -4.19 1.76 -20.97
N ILE A 402 -3.41 2.00 -22.04
CA ILE A 402 -3.68 1.42 -23.36
C ILE A 402 -3.65 -0.11 -23.28
N ALA A 403 -2.65 -0.68 -22.58
CA ALA A 403 -2.56 -2.12 -22.38
C ALA A 403 -3.76 -2.69 -21.60
N ASN A 404 -4.20 -2.00 -20.54
CA ASN A 404 -5.38 -2.37 -19.75
C ASN A 404 -6.66 -2.34 -20.60
N GLU A 405 -6.84 -1.31 -21.43
CA GLU A 405 -8.00 -1.21 -22.34
C GLU A 405 -8.01 -2.35 -23.37
N GLN A 406 -6.86 -2.69 -23.94
CA GLN A 406 -6.73 -3.82 -24.87
C GLN A 406 -7.04 -5.16 -24.16
N ALA A 407 -6.57 -5.34 -22.93
CA ALA A 407 -6.83 -6.54 -22.14
C ALA A 407 -8.33 -6.69 -21.81
N MET A 408 -9.02 -5.59 -21.46
CA MET A 408 -10.47 -5.58 -21.24
C MET A 408 -11.27 -5.94 -22.49
N ILE A 409 -10.84 -5.48 -23.67
CA ILE A 409 -11.51 -5.82 -24.94
C ILE A 409 -11.33 -7.32 -25.27
N ALA A 410 -10.15 -7.87 -25.00
CA ALA A 410 -9.85 -9.28 -25.26
C ALA A 410 -10.55 -10.24 -24.30
N ARG A 411 -10.90 -9.76 -23.10
CA ARG A 411 -11.62 -10.52 -22.07
C ARG A 411 -12.85 -9.72 -21.69
N PRO A 412 -13.93 -9.77 -22.50
CA PRO A 412 -15.16 -9.09 -22.13
C PRO A 412 -15.52 -9.54 -20.71
N ILE A 413 -15.60 -8.56 -19.80
CA ILE A 413 -16.19 -8.76 -18.48
C ILE A 413 -17.56 -9.36 -18.80
N VAL A 414 -17.74 -10.65 -18.50
CA VAL A 414 -18.99 -11.33 -18.81
C VAL A 414 -20.09 -10.53 -18.14
N ASP A 415 -20.98 -9.93 -18.95
CA ASP A 415 -22.16 -9.22 -18.48
C ASP A 415 -23.00 -10.21 -17.67
N GLY A 416 -22.80 -10.22 -16.35
CA GLY A 416 -23.32 -11.25 -15.44
C GLY A 416 -22.37 -11.69 -14.32
N PHE A 417 -21.09 -11.29 -14.33
CA PHE A 417 -20.14 -11.67 -13.28
C PHE A 417 -20.13 -10.76 -12.05
N LEU A 418 -20.78 -9.60 -12.15
CA LEU A 418 -21.09 -8.75 -11.00
C LEU A 418 -22.50 -9.13 -10.57
N ALA A 419 -22.62 -9.77 -9.41
CA ALA A 419 -23.93 -10.03 -8.83
C ALA A 419 -24.75 -8.73 -8.87
N PRO A 420 -26.01 -8.76 -9.38
CA PRO A 420 -26.88 -7.62 -9.19
C PRO A 420 -26.93 -7.37 -7.69
N LEU A 421 -26.62 -6.15 -7.27
CA LEU A 421 -26.93 -5.70 -5.92
C LEU A 421 -28.46 -5.64 -5.82
N SER A 422 -29.10 -6.79 -5.66
CA SER A 422 -30.50 -6.92 -5.29
C SER A 422 -30.56 -7.13 -3.78
N GLU A 423 -31.04 -6.08 -3.11
CA GLU A 423 -31.77 -6.06 -1.83
C GLU A 423 -31.42 -7.16 -0.81
N GLN A 424 -30.54 -6.79 0.15
CA GLN A 424 -30.57 -7.30 1.53
C GLN A 424 -30.51 -6.13 2.50
#